data_AF-A0A2N8LBA9-F1
#
_entry.id   AF-A0A2N8LBA9-F1
#
_cell.length_a   1.000
_cell.length_b   1.000
_cell.length_c   1.000
_cell.angle_alpha   90.00
_cell.angle_beta   90.00
_cell.angle_gamma   90.00
#
_symmetry.space_group_name_H-M   'P 1'
#
loop_
_entity.id
_entity.type
_entity.pdbx_description
1 polymer ?
#
loop_
_entity_poly.entity_id
_entity_poly.type
_entity_poly.pdbx_seq_one_letter_code
_entity_poly.pdbx_strand_id
1 'polypeptide(L)'
;MKKENFWKTVAFISVLSFLILLKSRFQFSQDFSDELMKSIISREFISNLLAVAISGGLSIFILYKQSKHAEKNLEIQIKNQEQQLNQQLELSKTQFENQQNESKMQFKQQLELSREQFNKQQYLDIKKIELNYNLENLENIKRLLNELLSLSEYKIKPLTERVIKQHDYWFNPNDYDFSPRKENWDRDYQYFIDLITRVHAINNELNTYSRIFDGKISDEISSFLKEFFGLDFYEKSISEVWENIERHKSEKSEFNFRDENFDYIVPTMQILNKIFVLTQMVIPEQVDANIVELKSLYSEEKKVTS
;
A
#
# COMPACT_ATOMS: atom_id res chain seq x y z
N MET A 1 -26.81 44.02 70.72
CA MET A 1 -27.96 44.71 70.12
C MET A 1 -27.80 44.74 68.60
N LYS A 2 -28.78 44.24 67.84
CA LYS A 2 -28.74 44.16 66.36
C LYS A 2 -28.63 45.57 65.75
N LYS A 3 -27.81 45.76 64.70
CA LYS A 3 -27.52 47.06 64.05
C LYS A 3 -28.77 47.85 63.65
N GLU A 4 -29.91 47.19 63.39
CA GLU A 4 -31.21 47.84 63.15
C GLU A 4 -31.77 48.60 64.36
N ASN A 5 -31.57 48.11 65.58
CA ASN A 5 -32.08 48.79 66.78
C ASN A 5 -31.32 50.08 67.07
N PHE A 6 -30.03 50.16 66.71
CA PHE A 6 -29.23 51.38 66.89
C PHE A 6 -29.76 52.53 66.01
N TRP A 7 -30.05 52.27 64.74
CA TRP A 7 -30.58 53.31 63.84
C TRP A 7 -32.02 53.71 64.17
N LYS A 8 -32.87 52.79 64.66
CA LYS A 8 -34.21 53.13 65.17
C LYS A 8 -34.14 53.99 66.43
N THR A 9 -33.21 53.71 67.35
CA THR A 9 -33.01 54.54 68.55
C THR A 9 -32.44 55.91 68.21
N VAL A 10 -31.49 56.00 67.26
CA VAL A 10 -30.95 57.29 66.78
C VAL A 10 -32.03 58.12 66.10
N ALA A 11 -32.85 57.51 65.23
CA ALA A 11 -33.98 58.19 64.57
C ALA A 11 -35.05 58.62 65.59
N PHE A 12 -35.34 57.79 66.59
CA PHE A 12 -36.28 58.13 67.65
C PHE A 12 -35.76 59.27 68.51
N ILE A 13 -34.48 59.25 68.90
CA ILE A 13 -33.85 60.34 69.66
C ILE A 13 -33.81 61.63 68.83
N SER A 14 -33.51 61.58 67.53
CA SER A 14 -33.48 62.79 66.69
C SER A 14 -34.87 63.36 66.41
N VAL A 15 -35.89 62.53 66.20
CA VAL A 15 -37.29 62.98 66.09
C VAL A 15 -37.82 63.49 67.43
N LEU A 16 -37.49 62.83 68.55
CA LEU A 16 -37.88 63.29 69.89
C LEU A 16 -37.16 64.60 70.25
N SER A 17 -35.88 64.75 69.88
CA SER A 17 -35.13 66.00 70.04
C SER A 17 -35.73 67.11 69.19
N PHE A 18 -36.15 66.80 67.96
CA PHE A 18 -36.83 67.74 67.05
C PHE A 18 -38.21 68.15 67.58
N LEU A 19 -38.99 67.21 68.12
CA LEU A 19 -40.29 67.46 68.73
C LEU A 19 -40.20 68.20 70.07
N ILE A 20 -39.16 67.94 70.89
CA ILE A 20 -38.86 68.71 72.12
C ILE A 20 -38.43 70.14 71.75
N LEU A 21 -37.59 70.31 70.72
CA LEU A 21 -37.22 71.62 70.18
C LEU A 21 -38.42 72.37 69.59
N LEU A 22 -39.40 71.65 69.03
CA LEU A 22 -40.67 72.23 68.55
C LEU A 22 -41.60 72.62 69.70
N LYS A 23 -41.77 71.75 70.70
CA LYS A 23 -42.67 72.00 71.84
C LYS A 23 -42.11 73.04 72.81
N SER A 24 -40.79 73.09 73.02
CA SER A 24 -40.14 74.13 73.84
C SER A 24 -40.11 75.50 73.16
N ARG A 25 -40.37 75.58 71.85
CA ARG A 25 -40.48 76.84 71.10
C ARG A 25 -41.90 77.36 70.94
N PHE A 26 -42.94 76.61 71.32
CA PHE A 26 -44.34 77.03 71.16
C PHE A 26 -44.94 77.79 72.36
N GLN A 27 -44.11 78.12 73.36
CA GLN A 27 -44.47 79.05 74.44
C GLN A 27 -43.47 80.22 74.52
N PHE A 28 -42.99 80.65 73.35
CA PHE A 28 -42.14 81.82 73.21
C PHE A 28 -42.92 82.95 72.51
N SER A 29 -42.90 84.09 73.21
CA SER A 29 -43.53 85.39 72.93
C SER A 29 -43.59 85.78 71.44
N GLN A 30 -44.57 86.62 71.09
CA GLN A 30 -44.57 87.44 69.87
C GLN A 30 -43.19 88.10 69.62
N ASP A 31 -42.44 88.40 70.68
CA ASP A 31 -41.08 88.96 70.59
C ASP A 31 -40.06 88.00 69.94
N PHE A 32 -40.18 86.68 70.15
CA PHE A 32 -39.27 85.71 69.52
C PHE A 32 -39.65 85.45 68.06
N SER A 33 -40.94 85.54 67.72
CA SER A 33 -41.41 85.52 66.33
C SER A 33 -40.99 86.79 65.59
N ASP A 34 -41.01 87.94 66.24
CA ASP A 34 -40.53 89.21 65.67
C ASP A 34 -39.01 89.25 65.57
N GLU A 35 -38.26 88.69 66.52
CA GLU A 35 -36.81 88.51 66.42
C GLU A 35 -36.42 87.43 65.40
N LEU A 36 -37.16 86.34 65.29
CA LEU A 36 -36.96 85.36 64.20
C LEU A 36 -37.34 85.94 62.86
N MET A 37 -38.41 86.74 62.72
CA MET A 37 -38.74 87.41 61.47
C MET A 37 -37.72 88.49 61.13
N LYS A 38 -37.22 89.26 62.10
CA LYS A 38 -36.10 90.18 61.91
C LYS A 38 -34.79 89.46 61.59
N SER A 39 -34.57 88.25 62.12
CA SER A 39 -33.41 87.40 61.85
C SER A 39 -33.51 86.70 60.49
N ILE A 40 -34.68 86.20 60.10
CA ILE A 40 -34.95 85.56 58.80
C ILE A 40 -34.98 86.60 57.67
N ILE A 41 -35.47 87.82 57.94
CA ILE A 41 -35.39 88.99 57.05
C ILE A 41 -34.06 89.75 57.26
N SER A 42 -33.22 89.33 58.21
CA SER A 42 -31.91 89.95 58.38
C SER A 42 -31.10 89.68 57.12
N ARG A 43 -30.35 90.72 56.72
CA ARG A 43 -29.46 90.65 55.58
C ARG A 43 -28.48 89.47 55.70
N GLU A 44 -28.12 89.09 56.93
CA GLU A 44 -27.18 88.02 57.26
C GLU A 44 -27.78 86.62 57.05
N PHE A 45 -29.03 86.37 57.45
CA PHE A 45 -29.68 85.07 57.23
C PHE A 45 -29.98 84.84 55.74
N ILE A 46 -30.54 85.84 55.05
CA ILE A 46 -30.76 85.76 53.60
C ILE A 46 -29.43 85.53 52.88
N SER A 47 -28.36 86.24 53.27
CA SER A 47 -27.02 86.04 52.71
C SER A 47 -26.46 84.64 52.96
N ASN A 48 -26.61 84.08 54.16
CA ASN A 48 -26.16 82.73 54.49
C ASN A 48 -26.98 81.66 53.76
N LEU A 49 -28.30 81.83 53.65
CA LEU A 49 -29.17 80.93 52.91
C LEU A 49 -28.84 80.97 51.40
N LEU A 50 -28.57 82.16 50.86
CA LEU A 50 -28.11 82.33 49.48
C LEU A 50 -26.74 81.67 49.27
N ALA A 51 -25.81 81.82 50.23
CA ALA A 51 -24.51 81.16 50.18
C ALA A 51 -24.61 79.63 50.25
N VAL A 52 -25.52 79.09 51.07
CA VAL A 52 -25.80 77.64 51.14
C VAL A 52 -26.48 77.15 49.86
N ALA A 53 -27.43 77.90 49.29
CA ALA A 53 -28.08 77.56 48.03
C ALA A 53 -27.09 77.59 46.84
N ILE A 54 -26.21 78.60 46.79
CA ILE A 54 -25.13 78.70 45.80
C ILE A 54 -24.14 77.55 45.97
N SER A 55 -23.70 77.26 47.20
CA SER A 55 -22.80 76.15 47.53
C SER A 55 -23.40 74.78 47.15
N GLY A 56 -24.68 74.56 47.47
CA GLY A 56 -25.42 73.36 47.10
C GLY A 56 -25.58 73.22 45.59
N GLY A 57 -25.94 74.31 44.90
CA GLY A 57 -26.04 74.34 43.44
C GLY A 57 -24.70 74.07 42.74
N LEU A 58 -23.60 74.66 43.23
CA LEU A 58 -22.23 74.39 42.76
C LEU A 58 -21.82 72.94 43.01
N SER A 59 -22.14 72.39 44.17
CA SER A 59 -21.82 70.99 44.51
C SER A 59 -22.57 70.01 43.60
N ILE A 60 -23.85 70.23 43.36
CA ILE A 60 -24.66 69.43 42.42
C ILE A 60 -24.11 69.58 40.99
N PHE A 61 -23.74 70.79 40.57
CA PHE A 61 -23.13 71.03 39.27
C PHE A 61 -21.78 70.33 39.10
N ILE A 62 -20.92 70.35 40.12
CA ILE A 62 -19.64 69.64 40.13
C ILE A 62 -19.87 68.13 40.05
N LEU A 63 -20.79 67.57 40.85
CA LEU A 63 -21.16 66.15 40.81
C LEU A 63 -21.73 65.75 39.45
N TYR A 64 -22.60 66.59 38.86
CA TYR A 64 -23.11 66.39 37.51
C TYR A 64 -21.99 66.37 36.47
N LYS A 65 -21.04 67.32 36.55
CA LYS A 65 -19.90 67.40 35.63
C LYS A 65 -18.96 66.19 35.78
N GLN A 66 -18.71 65.76 37.02
CA GLN A 66 -17.91 64.55 37.32
C GLN A 66 -18.61 63.28 36.82
N SER A 67 -19.92 63.17 37.01
CA SER A 67 -20.74 62.06 36.49
C SER A 67 -20.68 61.98 34.96
N LYS A 68 -20.87 63.11 34.27
CA LYS A 68 -20.69 63.22 32.80
C LYS A 68 -19.30 62.81 32.32
N HIS A 69 -18.25 63.16 33.06
CA HIS A 69 -16.88 62.74 32.74
C HIS A 69 -16.65 61.24 32.99
N ALA A 70 -17.21 60.68 34.06
CA ALA A 70 -17.13 59.25 34.36
C ALA A 70 -17.86 58.41 33.31
N GLU A 71 -19.05 58.83 32.88
CA GLU A 71 -19.82 58.22 31.79
C GLU A 71 -19.00 58.18 30.49
N LYS A 72 -18.41 59.31 30.10
CA LYS A 72 -17.56 59.40 28.90
C LYS A 72 -16.31 58.52 28.99
N ASN A 73 -15.70 58.41 30.17
CA ASN A 73 -14.56 57.53 30.38
C ASN A 73 -14.94 56.04 30.30
N LEU A 74 -16.11 55.67 30.82
CA LEU A 74 -16.66 54.31 30.70
C LEU A 74 -16.96 53.97 29.24
N GLU A 75 -17.56 54.87 28.47
CA GLU A 75 -17.78 54.68 27.03
C GLU A 75 -16.46 54.45 26.28
N ILE A 76 -15.41 55.23 26.59
CA ILE A 76 -14.08 55.05 25.98
C ILE A 76 -13.48 53.70 26.38
N GLN A 77 -13.62 53.28 27.63
CA GLN A 77 -13.12 51.97 28.09
C GLN A 77 -13.84 50.81 27.40
N ILE A 78 -15.18 50.87 27.31
CA ILE A 78 -15.98 49.86 26.61
C ILE A 78 -15.54 49.78 25.15
N LYS A 79 -15.42 50.91 24.47
CA LYS A 79 -15.00 50.96 23.06
C LYS A 79 -13.58 50.41 22.84
N ASN A 80 -12.65 50.69 23.75
CA ASN A 80 -11.30 50.14 23.69
C ASN A 80 -11.29 48.62 23.94
N GLN A 81 -12.10 48.14 24.88
CA GLN A 81 -12.24 46.69 25.15
C GLN A 81 -12.86 45.97 23.94
N GLU A 82 -13.87 46.54 23.29
CA GLU A 82 -14.45 45.99 22.06
C GLU A 82 -13.42 45.90 20.92
N GLN A 83 -12.59 46.94 20.75
CA GLN A 83 -11.52 46.92 19.75
C GLN A 83 -10.47 45.85 20.04
N GLN A 84 -10.03 45.72 21.30
CA GLN A 84 -9.08 44.69 21.71
C GLN A 84 -9.64 43.28 21.52
N LEU A 85 -10.92 43.08 21.87
CA LEU A 85 -11.61 41.80 21.67
C LEU A 85 -11.67 41.44 20.18
N ASN A 86 -12.06 42.39 19.32
CA ASN A 86 -12.13 42.16 17.88
C ASN A 86 -10.76 41.82 17.28
N GLN A 87 -9.70 42.50 17.71
CA GLN A 87 -8.33 42.18 17.29
C GLN A 87 -7.90 40.77 17.73
N GLN A 88 -8.19 40.37 18.97
CA GLN A 88 -7.90 39.02 19.46
C GLN A 88 -8.70 37.96 18.69
N LEU A 89 -9.95 38.24 18.35
CA LEU A 89 -10.83 37.33 17.63
C LEU A 89 -10.36 37.13 16.19
N GLU A 90 -9.89 38.20 15.54
CA GLU A 90 -9.28 38.15 14.20
C GLU A 90 -7.97 37.36 14.21
N LEU A 91 -7.06 37.64 15.16
CA LEU A 91 -5.83 36.87 15.32
C LEU A 91 -6.09 35.39 15.60
N SER A 92 -7.05 35.07 16.47
CA SER A 92 -7.45 33.69 16.77
C SER A 92 -8.03 33.00 15.54
N LYS A 93 -8.85 33.68 14.76
CA LYS A 93 -9.39 33.17 13.50
C LYS A 93 -8.28 32.88 12.49
N THR A 94 -7.33 33.80 12.32
CA THR A 94 -6.17 33.59 11.43
C THR A 94 -5.30 32.43 11.92
N GLN A 95 -5.05 32.32 13.23
CA GLN A 95 -4.31 31.19 13.81
C GLN A 95 -5.01 29.86 13.55
N PHE A 96 -6.33 29.80 13.73
CA PHE A 96 -7.12 28.60 13.49
C PHE A 96 -7.11 28.20 12.00
N GLU A 97 -7.28 29.17 11.09
CA GLU A 97 -7.19 28.93 9.65
C GLU A 97 -5.80 28.42 9.23
N ASN A 98 -4.73 29.00 9.79
CA ASN A 98 -3.36 28.54 9.55
C ASN A 98 -3.15 27.12 10.06
N GLN A 99 -3.56 26.80 11.29
CA GLN A 99 -3.47 25.44 11.84
C GLN A 99 -4.27 24.43 11.01
N GLN A 100 -5.46 24.81 10.54
CA GLN A 100 -6.27 23.96 9.68
C GLN A 100 -5.57 23.71 8.32
N ASN A 101 -4.94 24.73 7.74
CA ASN A 101 -4.23 24.61 6.47
C ASN A 101 -2.94 23.77 6.61
N GLU A 102 -2.16 23.99 7.66
CA GLU A 102 -0.98 23.17 7.99
C GLU A 102 -1.37 21.70 8.21
N SER A 103 -2.43 21.44 8.98
CA SER A 103 -2.93 20.09 9.22
C SER A 103 -3.39 19.40 7.93
N LYS A 104 -4.08 20.14 7.04
CA LYS A 104 -4.48 19.63 5.72
C LYS A 104 -3.26 19.30 4.85
N MET A 105 -2.23 20.14 4.87
CA MET A 105 -0.99 19.86 4.13
C MET A 105 -0.27 18.63 4.67
N GLN A 106 -0.10 18.52 5.98
CA GLN A 106 0.53 17.36 6.62
C GLN A 106 -0.24 16.07 6.32
N PHE A 107 -1.57 16.10 6.40
CA PHE A 107 -2.41 14.94 6.07
C PHE A 107 -2.27 14.53 4.59
N LYS A 108 -2.24 15.48 3.66
CA LYS A 108 -1.99 15.20 2.24
C LYS A 108 -0.62 14.56 2.02
N GLN A 109 0.43 15.09 2.63
CA GLN A 109 1.78 14.53 2.55
C GLN A 109 1.84 13.10 3.12
N GLN A 110 1.19 12.84 4.26
CA GLN A 110 1.11 11.49 4.83
C GLN A 110 0.35 10.51 3.92
N LEU A 111 -0.74 10.95 3.30
CA LEU A 111 -1.49 10.14 2.33
C LEU A 111 -0.66 9.81 1.09
N GLU A 112 0.08 10.78 0.56
CA GLU A 112 0.96 10.57 -0.60
C GLU A 112 2.08 9.57 -0.28
N LEU A 113 2.75 9.74 0.87
CA LEU A 113 3.79 8.80 1.33
C LEU A 113 3.23 7.39 1.55
N SER A 114 2.08 7.29 2.20
CA SER A 114 1.40 6.00 2.43
C SER A 114 1.03 5.30 1.11
N ARG A 115 0.52 6.07 0.14
CA ARG A 115 0.20 5.55 -1.20
C ARG A 115 1.45 5.10 -1.95
N GLU A 116 2.55 5.84 -1.86
CA GLU A 116 3.81 5.47 -2.50
C GLU A 116 4.38 4.18 -1.89
N GLN A 117 4.38 4.06 -0.55
CA GLN A 117 4.81 2.86 0.15
C GLN A 117 3.94 1.64 -0.22
N PHE A 118 2.61 1.82 -0.26
CA PHE A 118 1.69 0.77 -0.67
C PHE A 118 1.95 0.29 -2.10
N ASN A 119 2.10 1.22 -3.05
CA ASN A 119 2.40 0.88 -4.45
C ASN A 119 3.74 0.15 -4.57
N LYS A 120 4.78 0.58 -3.83
CA LYS A 120 6.08 -0.10 -3.79
C LYS A 120 5.94 -1.53 -3.27
N GLN A 121 5.21 -1.73 -2.16
CA GLN A 121 4.96 -3.05 -1.60
C GLN A 121 4.23 -3.97 -2.60
N GLN A 122 3.16 -3.48 -3.22
CA GLN A 122 2.42 -4.25 -4.23
C GLN A 122 3.31 -4.67 -5.40
N TYR A 123 4.18 -3.77 -5.88
CA TYR A 123 5.12 -4.07 -6.95
C TYR A 123 6.09 -5.18 -6.55
N LEU A 124 6.69 -5.09 -5.35
CA LEU A 124 7.59 -6.11 -4.82
C LEU A 124 6.90 -7.47 -4.70
N ASP A 125 5.66 -7.51 -4.23
CA ASP A 125 4.90 -8.74 -4.05
C ASP A 125 4.54 -9.41 -5.38
N ILE A 126 4.10 -8.62 -6.37
CA ILE A 126 3.87 -9.12 -7.73
C ILE A 126 5.15 -9.72 -8.31
N LYS A 127 6.29 -9.02 -8.14
CA LYS A 127 7.56 -9.50 -8.70
C LYS A 127 8.05 -10.79 -8.02
N LYS A 128 7.85 -10.95 -6.72
CA LYS A 128 8.15 -12.22 -6.02
C LYS A 128 7.28 -13.37 -6.55
N ILE A 129 5.99 -13.13 -6.76
CA ILE A 129 5.07 -14.14 -7.33
C ILE A 129 5.54 -14.56 -8.72
N GLU A 130 5.89 -13.60 -9.57
CA GLU A 130 6.43 -13.86 -10.92
C GLU A 130 7.71 -14.70 -10.87
N LEU A 131 8.67 -14.34 -10.01
CA LEU A 131 9.94 -15.07 -9.88
C LEU A 131 9.73 -16.50 -9.35
N ASN A 132 8.85 -16.68 -8.37
CA ASN A 132 8.52 -18.02 -7.86
C ASN A 132 7.85 -18.88 -8.92
N TYR A 133 6.92 -18.32 -9.69
CA TYR A 133 6.29 -18.99 -10.82
C TYR A 133 7.33 -19.41 -11.87
N ASN A 134 8.29 -18.54 -12.17
CA ASN A 134 9.39 -18.85 -13.09
C ASN A 134 10.27 -19.99 -12.58
N LEU A 135 10.60 -20.01 -11.29
CA LEU A 135 11.40 -21.09 -10.69
C LEU A 135 10.69 -22.45 -10.77
N GLU A 136 9.41 -22.50 -10.46
CA GLU A 136 8.60 -23.73 -10.56
C GLU A 136 8.56 -24.26 -12.00
N ASN A 137 8.38 -23.37 -12.98
CA ASN A 137 8.37 -23.75 -14.38
C ASN A 137 9.74 -24.24 -14.89
N LEU A 138 10.85 -23.64 -14.42
CA LEU A 138 12.21 -24.10 -14.74
C LEU A 138 12.46 -25.52 -14.19
N GLU A 139 11.95 -25.82 -12.99
CA GLU A 139 12.01 -27.17 -12.42
C GLU A 139 11.21 -28.18 -13.26
N ASN A 140 10.00 -27.80 -13.70
CA ASN A 140 9.18 -28.63 -14.58
C ASN A 140 9.85 -28.90 -15.93
N ILE A 141 10.47 -27.89 -16.56
CA ILE A 141 11.25 -28.07 -17.79
C ILE A 141 12.41 -29.03 -17.54
N LYS A 142 13.17 -28.84 -16.46
CA LYS A 142 14.30 -29.72 -16.12
C LYS A 142 13.85 -31.18 -15.94
N ARG A 143 12.70 -31.40 -15.30
CA ARG A 143 12.09 -32.73 -15.16
C ARG A 143 11.76 -33.34 -16.53
N LEU A 144 11.13 -32.59 -17.43
CA LEU A 144 10.79 -33.07 -18.78
C LEU A 144 12.04 -33.39 -19.61
N LEU A 145 13.08 -32.57 -19.52
CA LEU A 145 14.36 -32.81 -20.20
C LEU A 145 15.07 -34.05 -19.67
N ASN A 146 15.05 -34.28 -18.35
CA ASN A 146 15.59 -35.51 -17.75
C ASN A 146 14.80 -36.75 -18.13
N GLU A 147 13.48 -36.63 -18.26
CA GLU A 147 12.65 -37.71 -18.77
C GLU A 147 13.02 -38.03 -20.23
N LEU A 148 13.12 -37.00 -21.08
CA LEU A 148 13.53 -37.18 -22.47
C LEU A 148 14.93 -37.78 -22.61
N LEU A 149 15.87 -37.40 -21.74
CA LEU A 149 17.19 -38.04 -21.63
C LEU A 149 17.04 -39.55 -21.39
N SER A 150 16.24 -39.91 -20.39
CA SER A 150 15.99 -41.32 -20.05
C SER A 150 15.32 -42.10 -21.19
N LEU A 151 14.33 -41.50 -21.84
CA LEU A 151 13.68 -42.10 -23.02
C LEU A 151 14.69 -42.31 -24.15
N SER A 152 15.49 -41.30 -24.46
CA SER A 152 16.40 -41.31 -25.61
C SER A 152 17.59 -42.25 -25.40
N GLU A 153 18.26 -42.16 -24.26
CA GLU A 153 19.50 -42.90 -23.99
C GLU A 153 19.25 -44.34 -23.54
N TYR A 154 18.25 -44.56 -22.67
CA TYR A 154 18.08 -45.85 -21.99
C TYR A 154 16.94 -46.70 -22.54
N LYS A 155 16.03 -46.12 -23.35
CA LYS A 155 14.90 -46.88 -23.93
C LYS A 155 14.94 -46.94 -25.44
N ILE A 156 14.86 -45.80 -26.12
CA ILE A 156 14.76 -45.73 -27.59
C ILE A 156 16.03 -46.24 -28.25
N LYS A 157 17.20 -45.70 -27.89
CA LYS A 157 18.48 -46.12 -28.48
C LYS A 157 18.71 -47.65 -28.34
N PRO A 158 18.60 -48.26 -27.14
CA PRO A 158 18.77 -49.71 -27.00
C PRO A 158 17.70 -50.53 -27.73
N LEU A 159 16.46 -50.04 -27.79
CA LEU A 159 15.37 -50.71 -28.53
C LEU A 159 15.68 -50.71 -30.03
N THR A 160 16.03 -49.55 -30.58
CA THR A 160 16.42 -49.42 -31.99
C THR A 160 17.63 -50.31 -32.31
N GLU A 161 18.69 -50.28 -31.49
CA GLU A 161 19.86 -51.17 -31.66
C GLU A 161 19.50 -52.66 -31.64
N ARG A 162 18.62 -53.07 -30.72
CA ARG A 162 18.15 -54.46 -30.62
C ARG A 162 17.39 -54.87 -31.87
N VAL A 163 16.47 -54.04 -32.33
CA VAL A 163 15.62 -54.33 -33.47
C VAL A 163 16.42 -54.39 -34.77
N ILE A 164 17.36 -53.46 -34.96
CA ILE A 164 18.31 -53.48 -36.07
C ILE A 164 19.07 -54.81 -36.10
N LYS A 165 19.68 -55.20 -34.96
CA LYS A 165 20.40 -56.48 -34.84
C LYS A 165 19.51 -57.69 -35.11
N GLN A 166 18.25 -57.69 -34.65
CA GLN A 166 17.32 -58.79 -34.89
C GLN A 166 16.91 -58.90 -36.36
N HIS A 167 16.81 -57.78 -37.07
CA HIS A 167 16.44 -57.71 -38.48
C HIS A 167 17.48 -58.39 -39.39
N ASP A 168 18.79 -58.26 -39.08
CA ASP A 168 19.86 -58.95 -39.80
C ASP A 168 19.69 -60.48 -39.80
N TYR A 169 19.05 -61.05 -38.77
CA TYR A 169 18.79 -62.49 -38.66
C TYR A 169 17.51 -62.95 -39.37
N TRP A 170 16.61 -62.03 -39.77
CA TRP A 170 15.35 -62.39 -40.45
C TRP A 170 15.55 -62.92 -41.87
N PHE A 171 16.75 -62.80 -42.43
CA PHE A 171 17.08 -63.28 -43.78
C PHE A 171 17.96 -64.54 -43.79
N ASN A 172 18.19 -65.18 -42.63
CA ASN A 172 18.80 -66.51 -42.56
C ASN A 172 17.77 -67.57 -42.11
N PRO A 173 16.93 -68.09 -43.03
CA PRO A 173 15.85 -69.03 -42.71
C PRO A 173 16.32 -70.39 -42.17
N ASN A 174 17.63 -70.65 -42.14
CA ASN A 174 18.24 -71.85 -41.58
C ASN A 174 18.54 -71.75 -40.07
N ASP A 175 18.30 -70.60 -39.44
CA ASP A 175 18.49 -70.42 -38.01
C ASP A 175 17.28 -70.99 -37.23
N TYR A 176 17.55 -71.93 -36.32
CA TYR A 176 16.55 -72.72 -35.56
C TYR A 176 15.67 -71.84 -34.63
N ASP A 177 16.01 -70.57 -34.51
CA ASP A 177 15.51 -69.58 -33.55
C ASP A 177 14.53 -68.54 -34.17
N PHE A 178 14.04 -68.79 -35.39
CA PHE A 178 13.26 -67.82 -36.18
C PHE A 178 11.86 -67.50 -35.60
N SER A 179 11.15 -68.48 -35.04
CA SER A 179 9.76 -68.32 -34.56
C SER A 179 9.61 -67.47 -33.28
N PRO A 180 10.42 -67.63 -32.21
CA PRO A 180 10.34 -66.77 -31.02
C PRO A 180 10.70 -65.30 -31.30
N ARG A 181 11.57 -65.06 -32.30
CA ARG A 181 12.03 -63.71 -32.66
C ARG A 181 10.98 -62.93 -33.46
N LYS A 182 10.08 -63.60 -34.18
CA LYS A 182 8.93 -62.96 -34.86
C LYS A 182 7.85 -62.50 -33.89
N GLU A 183 7.59 -63.25 -32.81
CA GLU A 183 6.62 -62.87 -31.76
C GLU A 183 7.07 -61.65 -30.93
N ASN A 184 8.37 -61.35 -30.89
CA ASN A 184 8.90 -60.19 -30.18
C ASN A 184 8.77 -58.86 -30.96
N TRP A 185 8.58 -58.91 -32.28
CA TRP A 185 8.47 -57.68 -33.07
C TRP A 185 7.23 -56.86 -32.72
N ASP A 186 6.04 -57.48 -32.70
CA ASP A 186 4.79 -56.72 -32.51
C ASP A 186 4.81 -56.03 -31.13
N ARG A 187 5.44 -56.67 -30.14
CA ARG A 187 5.68 -56.09 -28.82
C ARG A 187 6.66 -54.92 -28.88
N ASP A 188 7.81 -55.09 -29.54
CA ASP A 188 8.85 -54.05 -29.62
C ASP A 188 8.38 -52.84 -30.43
N TYR A 189 7.57 -53.06 -31.46
CA TYR A 189 6.94 -52.00 -32.25
C TYR A 189 5.89 -51.24 -31.43
N GLN A 190 4.97 -51.93 -30.74
CA GLN A 190 4.01 -51.24 -29.86
C GLN A 190 4.73 -50.46 -28.74
N TYR A 191 5.79 -51.05 -28.16
CA TYR A 191 6.60 -50.34 -27.17
C TYR A 191 7.28 -49.10 -27.75
N PHE A 192 7.76 -49.16 -28.99
CA PHE A 192 8.27 -47.98 -29.69
C PHE A 192 7.20 -46.90 -29.88
N ILE A 193 5.98 -47.27 -30.30
CA ILE A 193 4.87 -46.33 -30.45
C ILE A 193 4.54 -45.62 -29.14
N ASP A 194 4.54 -46.34 -28.01
CA ASP A 194 4.35 -45.73 -26.69
C ASP A 194 5.46 -44.74 -26.35
N LEU A 195 6.72 -45.09 -26.65
CA LEU A 195 7.88 -44.23 -26.40
C LEU A 195 7.83 -42.95 -27.24
N ILE A 196 7.57 -43.06 -28.54
CA ILE A 196 7.52 -41.88 -29.43
C ILE A 196 6.31 -41.00 -29.12
N THR A 197 5.17 -41.59 -28.74
CA THR A 197 4.00 -40.84 -28.24
C THR A 197 4.36 -40.02 -26.99
N ARG A 198 5.18 -40.58 -26.08
CA ARG A 198 5.64 -39.82 -24.91
C ARG A 198 6.62 -38.72 -25.29
N VAL A 199 7.54 -38.96 -26.24
CA VAL A 199 8.43 -37.92 -26.76
C VAL A 199 7.63 -36.76 -27.36
N HIS A 200 6.62 -37.06 -28.16
CA HIS A 200 5.71 -36.07 -28.74
C HIS A 200 4.94 -35.28 -27.66
N ALA A 201 4.48 -35.96 -26.60
CA ALA A 201 3.83 -35.29 -25.47
C ALA A 201 4.80 -34.31 -24.76
N ILE A 202 6.05 -34.73 -24.51
CA ILE A 202 7.09 -33.87 -23.93
C ILE A 202 7.35 -32.66 -24.84
N ASN A 203 7.42 -32.86 -26.15
CA ASN A 203 7.57 -31.78 -27.13
C ASN A 203 6.46 -30.72 -26.99
N ASN A 204 5.20 -31.16 -26.92
CA ASN A 204 4.05 -30.28 -26.72
C ASN A 204 4.07 -29.53 -25.37
N GLU A 205 4.46 -30.21 -24.29
CA GLU A 205 4.60 -29.60 -22.97
C GLU A 205 5.70 -28.52 -23.00
N LEU A 206 6.88 -28.82 -23.56
CA LEU A 206 7.99 -27.87 -23.70
C LEU A 206 7.64 -26.67 -24.60
N ASN A 207 6.91 -26.89 -25.70
CA ASN A 207 6.41 -25.83 -26.58
C ASN A 207 5.39 -24.93 -25.87
N THR A 208 4.69 -25.43 -24.85
CA THR A 208 3.82 -24.59 -24.01
C THR A 208 4.68 -23.68 -23.12
N TYR A 209 5.72 -24.23 -22.49
CA TYR A 209 6.65 -23.43 -21.69
C TYR A 209 7.38 -22.37 -22.53
N SER A 210 7.78 -22.69 -23.76
CA SER A 210 8.45 -21.72 -24.64
C SER A 210 7.56 -20.50 -24.94
N ARG A 211 6.23 -20.60 -24.81
CA ARG A 211 5.29 -19.49 -25.00
C ARG A 211 4.95 -18.72 -23.73
N ILE A 212 5.15 -19.35 -22.57
CA ILE A 212 4.81 -18.77 -21.27
C ILE A 212 5.94 -17.90 -20.73
N PHE A 213 7.19 -18.27 -21.03
CA PHE A 213 8.33 -17.46 -20.67
C PHE A 213 8.51 -16.29 -21.64
N ASP A 214 8.68 -15.09 -21.09
CA ASP A 214 9.19 -13.95 -21.83
C ASP A 214 10.71 -13.86 -21.59
N GLY A 215 11.53 -14.01 -22.65
CA GLY A 215 12.97 -13.75 -22.62
C GLY A 215 13.87 -14.92 -23.04
N LYS A 216 15.16 -14.85 -22.67
CA LYS A 216 16.24 -15.72 -23.18
C LYS A 216 15.93 -17.22 -23.04
N ILE A 217 15.31 -17.65 -21.95
CA ILE A 217 14.97 -19.08 -21.76
C ILE A 217 13.92 -19.58 -22.77
N SER A 218 12.99 -18.72 -23.19
CA SER A 218 12.01 -19.05 -24.23
C SER A 218 12.69 -19.31 -25.58
N ASP A 219 13.69 -18.49 -25.91
CA ASP A 219 14.47 -18.65 -27.15
C ASP A 219 15.26 -19.97 -27.13
N GLU A 220 15.90 -20.30 -26.00
CA GLU A 220 16.67 -21.53 -25.82
C GLU A 220 15.77 -22.79 -25.92
N ILE A 221 14.58 -22.77 -25.31
CA ILE A 221 13.60 -23.85 -25.45
C ILE A 221 13.09 -23.91 -26.90
N SER A 222 12.80 -22.77 -27.52
CA SER A 222 12.32 -22.73 -28.91
C SER A 222 13.36 -23.28 -29.90
N SER A 223 14.64 -22.95 -29.69
CA SER A 223 15.77 -23.52 -30.44
C SER A 223 15.85 -25.03 -30.23
N PHE A 224 15.77 -25.49 -28.98
CA PHE A 224 15.78 -26.91 -28.65
C PHE A 224 14.68 -27.68 -29.39
N LEU A 225 13.49 -27.11 -29.55
CA LEU A 225 12.38 -27.76 -30.23
C LEU A 225 12.55 -27.77 -31.76
N LYS A 226 12.87 -26.61 -32.37
CA LYS A 226 12.65 -26.36 -33.80
C LYS A 226 13.90 -26.22 -34.66
N GLU A 227 15.06 -25.95 -34.08
CA GLU A 227 16.28 -25.78 -34.87
C GLU A 227 16.75 -27.10 -35.49
N PHE A 228 17.75 -27.02 -36.36
CA PHE A 228 18.43 -28.19 -36.90
C PHE A 228 18.93 -29.09 -35.76
N PHE A 229 18.66 -30.39 -35.86
CA PHE A 229 18.82 -31.37 -34.77
C PHE A 229 18.08 -31.03 -33.45
N GLY A 230 16.98 -30.28 -33.53
CA GLY A 230 16.03 -30.08 -32.42
C GLY A 230 15.14 -31.30 -32.18
N LEU A 231 14.25 -31.20 -31.20
CA LEU A 231 13.35 -32.28 -30.82
C LEU A 231 12.43 -32.72 -31.96
N ASP A 232 11.90 -31.78 -32.75
CA ASP A 232 11.08 -32.07 -33.93
C ASP A 232 11.85 -32.92 -34.96
N PHE A 233 13.12 -32.57 -35.17
CA PHE A 233 13.99 -33.30 -36.08
C PHE A 233 14.29 -34.70 -35.54
N TYR A 234 14.60 -34.82 -34.25
CA TYR A 234 14.87 -36.09 -33.58
C TYR A 234 13.68 -37.05 -33.66
N GLU A 235 12.49 -36.56 -33.33
CA GLU A 235 11.23 -37.32 -33.40
C GLU A 235 10.99 -37.86 -34.81
N LYS A 236 11.15 -36.99 -35.82
CA LYS A 236 11.01 -37.36 -37.23
C LYS A 236 12.05 -38.40 -37.65
N SER A 237 13.33 -38.19 -37.34
CA SER A 237 14.41 -39.10 -37.74
C SER A 237 14.24 -40.51 -37.18
N ILE A 238 13.82 -40.65 -35.92
CA ILE A 238 13.59 -41.97 -35.35
C ILE A 238 12.36 -42.62 -35.96
N SER A 239 11.29 -41.86 -36.20
CA SER A 239 10.08 -42.40 -36.82
C SER A 239 10.38 -42.93 -38.23
N GLU A 240 11.17 -42.21 -39.02
CA GLU A 240 11.62 -42.65 -40.35
C GLU A 240 12.45 -43.95 -40.30
N VAL A 241 13.29 -44.13 -39.27
CA VAL A 241 14.04 -45.38 -39.07
C VAL A 241 13.07 -46.54 -38.89
N TRP A 242 12.09 -46.40 -37.99
CA TRP A 242 11.13 -47.47 -37.68
C TRP A 242 10.14 -47.75 -38.81
N GLU A 243 9.66 -46.72 -39.51
CA GLU A 243 8.81 -46.88 -40.70
C GLU A 243 9.51 -47.66 -41.80
N ASN A 244 10.79 -47.41 -42.02
CA ASN A 244 11.55 -48.14 -43.02
C ASN A 244 11.80 -49.59 -42.60
N ILE A 245 12.10 -49.87 -41.32
CA ILE A 245 12.23 -51.25 -40.82
C ILE A 245 10.90 -52.00 -41.01
N GLU A 246 9.77 -51.36 -40.71
CA GLU A 246 8.44 -51.94 -40.90
C GLU A 246 8.13 -52.20 -42.38
N ARG A 247 8.44 -51.25 -43.27
CA ARG A 247 8.23 -51.40 -44.73
C ARG A 247 8.97 -52.62 -45.27
N HIS A 248 10.23 -52.80 -44.93
CA HIS A 248 11.01 -53.91 -45.45
C HIS A 248 10.59 -55.26 -44.86
N LYS A 249 10.13 -55.30 -43.60
CA LYS A 249 9.46 -56.47 -43.03
C LYS A 249 8.27 -56.90 -43.90
N SER A 250 7.48 -55.93 -44.36
CA SER A 250 6.28 -56.19 -45.17
C SER A 250 6.61 -56.70 -46.59
N GLU A 251 7.69 -56.19 -47.18
CA GLU A 251 8.10 -56.48 -48.56
C GLU A 251 8.90 -57.80 -48.70
N LYS A 252 9.36 -58.41 -47.60
CA LYS A 252 10.21 -59.63 -47.58
C LYS A 252 11.46 -59.53 -48.46
N SER A 253 11.96 -58.32 -48.71
CA SER A 253 13.16 -58.07 -49.51
C SER A 253 14.40 -58.19 -48.64
N GLU A 254 15.47 -58.83 -49.14
CA GLU A 254 16.76 -58.89 -48.45
C GLU A 254 17.23 -57.47 -48.11
N PHE A 255 17.28 -57.18 -46.82
CA PHE A 255 17.71 -55.88 -46.33
C PHE A 255 19.23 -55.85 -46.28
N ASN A 256 19.85 -55.12 -47.20
CA ASN A 256 21.27 -54.81 -47.08
C ASN A 256 21.41 -53.68 -46.05
N PHE A 257 21.67 -54.06 -44.79
CA PHE A 257 21.99 -53.17 -43.68
C PHE A 257 23.37 -52.48 -43.86
N ARG A 258 23.71 -52.05 -45.08
CA ARG A 258 24.91 -51.24 -45.30
C ARG A 258 24.62 -49.83 -44.80
N ASP A 259 24.89 -49.62 -43.51
CA ASP A 259 25.35 -48.46 -42.73
C ASP A 259 25.10 -47.00 -43.17
N GLU A 260 24.71 -46.69 -44.40
CA GLU A 260 24.76 -45.31 -44.92
C GLU A 260 23.42 -44.55 -44.80
N ASN A 261 22.29 -45.23 -44.56
CA ASN A 261 20.95 -44.61 -44.66
C ASN A 261 20.13 -44.54 -43.36
N PHE A 262 20.66 -45.01 -42.23
CA PHE A 262 19.95 -45.00 -40.93
C PHE A 262 20.79 -44.37 -39.82
N ASP A 263 21.24 -43.14 -40.04
CA ASP A 263 21.98 -42.42 -39.01
C ASP A 263 21.02 -41.84 -37.96
N TYR A 264 20.46 -42.69 -37.10
CA TYR A 264 19.77 -42.27 -35.88
C TYR A 264 20.77 -41.87 -34.78
N ILE A 265 22.03 -42.29 -34.93
CA ILE A 265 23.11 -42.03 -33.97
C ILE A 265 23.38 -40.53 -33.87
N VAL A 266 23.52 -39.84 -35.01
CA VAL A 266 23.73 -38.38 -35.03
C VAL A 266 22.55 -37.62 -34.39
N PRO A 267 21.28 -37.80 -34.79
CA PRO A 267 20.13 -37.19 -34.12
C PRO A 267 20.10 -37.47 -32.62
N THR A 268 20.32 -38.73 -32.18
CA THR A 268 20.36 -39.09 -30.76
C THR A 268 21.50 -38.38 -30.03
N MET A 269 22.71 -38.35 -30.59
CA MET A 269 23.84 -37.66 -29.96
C MET A 269 23.60 -36.15 -29.83
N GLN A 270 23.03 -35.53 -30.87
CA GLN A 270 22.75 -34.10 -30.87
C GLN A 270 21.66 -33.73 -29.86
N ILE A 271 20.56 -34.49 -29.77
CA ILE A 271 19.50 -34.19 -28.79
C ILE A 271 20.01 -34.37 -27.36
N LEU A 272 20.83 -35.40 -27.09
CA LEU A 272 21.44 -35.62 -25.77
C LEU A 272 22.36 -34.47 -25.37
N ASN A 273 23.16 -33.96 -26.31
CA ASN A 273 24.02 -32.80 -26.08
C ASN A 273 23.18 -31.54 -25.78
N LYS A 274 22.10 -31.29 -26.54
CA LYS A 274 21.22 -30.15 -26.28
C LYS A 274 20.52 -30.25 -24.91
N ILE A 275 20.08 -31.46 -24.52
CA ILE A 275 19.52 -31.71 -23.19
C ILE A 275 20.56 -31.41 -22.11
N PHE A 276 21.81 -31.86 -22.29
CA PHE A 276 22.90 -31.58 -21.35
C PHE A 276 23.13 -30.07 -21.21
N VAL A 277 23.23 -29.33 -22.31
CA VAL A 277 23.43 -27.87 -22.29
C VAL A 277 22.29 -27.18 -21.53
N LEU A 278 21.03 -27.51 -21.83
CA LEU A 278 19.89 -26.90 -21.14
C LEU A 278 19.87 -27.24 -19.64
N THR A 279 20.07 -28.51 -19.28
CA THR A 279 19.93 -28.98 -17.89
C THR A 279 21.11 -28.61 -16.98
N GLN A 280 22.31 -28.47 -17.53
CA GLN A 280 23.54 -28.24 -16.77
C GLN A 280 24.07 -26.81 -16.87
N MET A 281 23.66 -26.03 -17.88
CA MET A 281 24.15 -24.67 -18.08
C MET A 281 23.01 -23.65 -18.04
N VAL A 282 22.09 -23.73 -19.00
CA VAL A 282 21.08 -22.68 -19.22
C VAL A 282 20.09 -22.57 -18.06
N ILE A 283 19.48 -23.69 -17.65
CA ILE A 283 18.50 -23.70 -16.55
C ILE A 283 19.15 -23.31 -15.22
N PRO A 284 20.31 -23.87 -14.81
CA PRO A 284 20.99 -23.44 -13.60
C PRO A 284 21.33 -21.94 -13.57
N GLU A 285 21.85 -21.39 -14.66
CA GLU A 285 22.15 -19.95 -14.76
C GLU A 285 20.90 -19.10 -14.53
N GLN A 286 19.76 -19.48 -15.13
CA GLN A 286 18.50 -18.77 -14.96
C GLN A 286 17.92 -18.92 -13.54
N VAL A 287 18.04 -20.10 -12.94
CA VAL A 287 17.61 -20.34 -11.55
C VAL A 287 18.41 -19.46 -10.60
N ASP A 288 19.73 -19.40 -10.75
CA ASP A 288 20.59 -18.57 -9.92
C ASP A 288 20.25 -17.08 -10.09
N ALA A 289 20.04 -16.61 -11.32
CA ALA A 289 19.62 -15.23 -11.59
C ALA A 289 18.30 -14.89 -10.87
N ASN A 290 17.28 -15.75 -11.00
CA ASN A 290 15.98 -15.54 -10.35
C ASN A 290 16.09 -15.57 -8.81
N ILE A 291 16.92 -16.44 -8.23
CA ILE A 291 17.15 -16.51 -6.77
C ILE A 291 17.86 -15.26 -6.27
N VAL A 292 18.85 -14.75 -7.00
CA VAL A 292 19.56 -13.51 -6.65
C VAL A 292 18.58 -12.34 -6.65
N GLU A 293 17.75 -12.22 -7.69
CA GLU A 293 16.71 -11.18 -7.77
C GLU A 293 15.69 -11.31 -6.63
N LEU A 294 15.24 -12.52 -6.32
CA LEU A 294 14.30 -12.75 -5.22
C LEU A 294 14.89 -12.29 -3.87
N LYS A 295 16.18 -12.58 -3.63
CA LYS A 295 16.89 -12.13 -2.41
C LYS A 295 17.02 -10.60 -2.33
N SER A 296 17.25 -9.92 -3.46
CA SER A 296 17.30 -8.46 -3.46
C SER A 296 15.93 -7.86 -3.12
N LEU A 297 14.83 -8.41 -3.64
CA LEU A 297 13.47 -7.94 -3.33
C LEU A 297 13.12 -8.05 -1.84
N TYR A 298 13.48 -9.15 -1.17
CA TYR A 298 13.29 -9.28 0.29
C TYR A 298 14.15 -8.30 1.09
N SER A 299 15.32 -7.92 0.57
CA SER A 299 16.18 -6.92 1.20
C SER A 299 15.63 -5.50 1.04
N GLU A 300 14.96 -5.23 -0.08
CA GLU A 300 14.27 -3.96 -0.35
C GLU A 300 13.00 -3.80 0.47
N GLU A 301 12.20 -4.85 0.61
CA GLU A 301 11.00 -4.86 1.47
C GLU A 301 11.32 -4.50 2.92
N LYS A 302 12.44 -5.01 3.46
CA LYS A 302 12.91 -4.63 4.80
C LYS A 302 13.18 -3.14 4.94
N LYS A 303 13.57 -2.45 3.87
CA LYS A 303 13.79 -0.99 3.85
C LYS A 303 12.50 -0.20 3.70
N VAL A 304 11.48 -0.78 3.05
CA VAL A 304 10.16 -0.15 2.89
C VAL A 304 9.34 -0.24 4.18
N THR A 305 9.58 -1.27 4.99
CA THR A 305 8.85 -1.56 6.24
C THR A 305 9.54 -1.02 7.51
N SER A 306 10.80 -0.58 7.43
CA SER A 306 11.58 0.04 8.52
C SER A 306 11.46 1.55 8.55
#